data_AF-A0A383D435-F1
#
_entry.id   AF-A0A383D435-F1
#
_cell.length_a   1.000
_cell.length_b   1.000
_cell.length_c   1.000
_cell.angle_alpha   90.00
_cell.angle_beta   90.00
_cell.angle_gamma   90.00
#
_symmetry.space_group_name_H-M   'P 1'
#
loop_
_entity.id
_entity.type
_entity.pdbx_description
1 polymer ?
#
loop_
_entity_poly.entity_id
_entity_poly.type
_entity_poly.pdbx_seq_one_letter_code
_entity_poly.pdbx_strand_id
1 'polypeptide(L)'
;MQPDAPSIQGSLNAAFSSVANQVVESIGAGRTDAGVHASGQVAHIDTSAARGNHSWLLGVNTQLAEDINLLWVRRVSAKFHARYSAISRSYRYTILNRPVRSALVRNQVWWVHQPIDHERMQNAARYLVGEHDFSAFRAAAC
;
A
#
# COMPACT_ATOMS: atom_id res chain seq x y z
N MET A 1 -8.47 5.81 12.28
CA MET A 1 -7.27 5.22 12.90
C MET A 1 -7.69 4.05 13.76
N GLN A 2 -6.92 2.96 13.79
CA GLN A 2 -7.05 1.95 14.85
C GLN A 2 -6.26 2.47 16.06
N PRO A 3 -6.89 2.72 17.23
CA PRO A 3 -6.23 3.39 18.35
C PRO A 3 -5.07 2.58 18.96
N ASP A 4 -5.10 1.25 18.87
CA ASP A 4 -4.27 0.36 19.70
C ASP A 4 -3.24 -0.47 18.93
N ALA A 5 -2.97 -0.15 17.66
CA ALA A 5 -2.01 -0.91 16.85
C ALA A 5 -1.12 0.00 15.97
N PRO A 6 0.19 -0.33 15.84
CA PRO A 6 1.06 0.32 14.87
C PRO A 6 0.47 0.23 13.46
N SER A 7 0.50 1.35 12.72
CA SER A 7 -0.01 1.41 11.36
C SER A 7 0.83 2.32 10.49
N ILE A 8 0.88 2.02 9.19
CA ILE A 8 1.58 2.87 8.20
C ILE A 8 1.04 4.29 8.21
N GLN A 9 -0.29 4.46 8.31
CA GLN A 9 -0.92 5.78 8.36
C GLN A 9 -0.49 6.56 9.62
N GLY A 10 -0.42 5.90 10.78
CA GLY A 10 0.07 6.52 12.02
C GLY A 10 1.52 7.00 11.90
N SER A 11 2.41 6.15 11.36
CA SER A 11 3.81 6.50 11.12
C SER A 11 3.96 7.68 10.14
N LEU A 12 3.18 7.68 9.05
CA LEU A 12 3.17 8.78 8.09
C LEU A 12 2.68 10.08 8.74
N ASN A 13 1.57 10.04 9.49
CA ASN A 13 1.04 11.23 10.17
C ASN A 13 2.06 11.82 11.14
N ALA A 14 2.72 10.98 11.95
CA ALA A 14 3.76 11.43 12.89
C ALA A 14 4.95 12.07 12.16
N ALA A 15 5.46 11.40 11.11
CA ALA A 15 6.60 11.88 10.33
C ALA A 15 6.31 13.18 9.58
N PHE A 16 5.17 13.28 8.91
CA PHE A 16 4.75 14.53 8.26
C PHE A 16 4.49 15.65 9.27
N SER A 17 3.88 15.34 10.43
CA SER A 17 3.61 16.35 11.45
C SER A 17 4.90 16.95 12.01
N SER A 18 5.92 16.10 12.23
CA SER A 18 7.26 16.51 12.65
C SER A 18 7.88 17.50 11.66
N VAL A 19 7.93 17.15 10.37
CA VAL A 19 8.54 18.00 9.33
C VAL A 19 7.73 19.28 9.05
N ALA A 20 6.41 19.19 9.16
CA ALA A 20 5.49 20.30 8.98
C ALA A 20 5.47 21.27 10.17
N ASN A 21 5.90 20.82 11.35
CA ASN A 21 5.70 21.51 12.63
C ASN A 21 4.22 21.88 12.88
N GLN A 22 3.31 20.98 12.52
CA GLN A 22 1.87 21.06 12.74
C GLN A 22 1.26 19.67 12.65
N VAL A 23 0.09 19.44 13.22
CA VAL A 23 -0.62 18.17 13.04
C VAL A 23 -1.01 17.99 11.57
N VAL A 24 -0.68 16.84 10.99
CA VAL A 24 -0.98 16.46 9.62
C VAL A 24 -1.66 15.09 9.61
N GLU A 25 -2.75 15.01 8.85
CA GLU A 25 -3.43 13.75 8.57
C GLU A 25 -3.26 13.36 7.11
N SER A 26 -2.85 12.12 6.88
CA SER A 26 -2.71 11.54 5.55
C SER A 26 -3.96 10.76 5.15
N ILE A 27 -4.30 10.85 3.86
CA ILE A 27 -5.37 10.10 3.23
C ILE A 27 -4.78 9.27 2.09
N GLY A 28 -4.81 7.94 2.25
CA GLY A 28 -4.32 6.97 1.27
C GLY A 28 -5.32 6.66 0.14
N ALA A 29 -4.82 6.16 -0.99
CA ALA A 29 -5.61 5.76 -2.15
C ALA A 29 -6.41 4.47 -1.90
N GLY A 30 -5.92 3.60 -1.00
CA GLY A 30 -6.60 2.40 -0.54
C GLY A 30 -6.09 1.94 0.82
N ARG A 31 -6.85 1.08 1.49
CA ARG A 31 -6.45 0.44 2.74
C ARG A 31 -5.81 -0.92 2.43
N THR A 32 -4.72 -1.24 3.12
CA THR A 32 -4.11 -2.57 3.13
C THR A 32 -4.35 -3.22 4.49
N ASP A 33 -4.55 -4.53 4.52
CA ASP A 33 -4.65 -5.30 5.76
C ASP A 33 -3.26 -5.56 6.36
N ALA A 34 -3.21 -5.99 7.61
CA ALA A 34 -1.97 -6.31 8.31
C ALA A 34 -1.14 -7.36 7.52
N GLY A 35 0.15 -7.08 7.33
CA GLY A 35 1.07 -7.93 6.57
C GLY A 35 1.04 -7.75 5.04
N VAL A 36 0.14 -6.92 4.51
CA VAL A 36 0.12 -6.60 3.06
C VAL A 36 1.09 -5.45 2.76
N HIS A 37 1.94 -5.67 1.76
CA HIS A 37 2.93 -4.70 1.29
C HIS A 37 2.34 -3.73 0.27
N ALA A 38 3.00 -2.59 0.07
CA ALA A 38 2.69 -1.67 -1.01
C ALA A 38 3.95 -1.09 -1.65
N SER A 39 4.03 -1.15 -2.98
CA SER A 39 5.09 -0.51 -3.77
C SER A 39 4.64 0.76 -4.50
N GLY A 40 3.31 0.97 -4.60
CA GLY A 40 2.70 2.09 -5.33
C GLY A 40 1.54 2.73 -4.57
N GLN A 41 1.54 2.66 -3.23
CA GLN A 41 0.55 3.37 -2.43
C GLN A 41 0.73 4.88 -2.62
N VAL A 42 -0.37 5.57 -2.86
CA VAL A 42 -0.39 7.04 -2.97
C VAL A 42 -1.18 7.58 -1.79
N ALA A 43 -0.65 8.61 -1.15
CA ALA A 43 -1.36 9.37 -0.12
C ALA A 43 -1.26 10.86 -0.42
N HIS A 44 -2.20 11.64 0.10
CA HIS A 44 -2.09 13.10 0.14
C HIS A 44 -2.24 13.60 1.57
N ILE A 45 -1.72 14.79 1.78
CA ILE A 45 -1.83 15.57 3.01
C ILE A 45 -2.16 17.01 2.62
N ASP A 46 -2.83 17.72 3.51
CA ASP A 46 -2.97 19.17 3.44
C ASP A 46 -2.10 19.82 4.52
N THR A 47 -1.36 20.86 4.15
CA THR A 47 -0.49 21.56 5.09
C THR A 47 -0.26 23.01 4.69
N SER A 48 -0.11 23.89 5.68
CA SER A 48 0.33 25.27 5.48
C SER A 48 1.86 25.40 5.43
N ALA A 49 2.59 24.33 5.77
CA ALA A 49 4.04 24.34 5.82
C ALA A 49 4.65 24.49 4.42
N ALA A 50 5.35 25.61 4.20
CA ALA A 50 6.11 25.82 2.99
C ALA A 50 7.45 25.07 3.07
N ARG A 51 7.54 23.92 2.40
CA ARG A 51 8.78 23.18 2.17
C ARG A 51 8.94 22.85 0.68
N GLY A 52 10.18 22.68 0.24
CA GLY A 52 10.50 22.15 -1.08
C GLY A 52 10.30 20.62 -1.11
N ASN A 53 10.08 20.06 -2.31
CA ASN A 53 9.86 18.61 -2.46
C ASN A 53 11.02 17.78 -1.90
N HIS A 54 12.26 18.26 -2.06
CA HIS A 54 13.45 17.60 -1.51
C HIS A 54 13.43 17.55 0.03
N SER A 55 13.10 18.68 0.67
CA SER A 55 12.98 18.75 2.13
C SER A 55 11.85 17.86 2.66
N TRP A 56 10.72 17.77 1.94
CA TRP A 56 9.67 16.82 2.30
C TRP A 56 10.14 15.38 2.18
N LEU A 57 10.71 15.02 1.03
CA LEU A 57 11.11 13.64 0.73
C LEU A 57 12.14 13.13 1.73
N LEU A 58 13.26 13.85 1.89
CA LEU A 58 14.31 13.44 2.82
C LEU A 58 13.91 13.63 4.27
N GLY A 59 13.30 14.77 4.62
CA GLY A 59 12.88 15.06 5.99
C GLY A 59 11.94 13.99 6.52
N VAL A 60 10.92 13.60 5.75
CA VAL A 60 9.96 12.57 6.18
C VAL A 60 10.63 11.20 6.23
N ASN A 61 11.45 10.83 5.26
CA ASN A 61 12.15 9.53 5.29
C ASN A 61 13.09 9.39 6.50
N THR A 62 13.69 10.47 6.99
CA THR A 62 14.52 10.41 8.23
C THR A 62 13.70 10.13 9.49
N GLN A 63 12.38 10.36 9.46
CA GLN A 63 11.47 10.14 10.59
C GLN A 63 10.75 8.78 10.50
N LEU A 64 10.86 8.08 9.36
CA LEU A 64 10.21 6.80 9.13
C LEU A 64 11.12 5.64 9.53
N ALA A 65 10.50 4.52 9.88
CA ALA A 65 11.20 3.26 10.10
C ALA A 65 11.72 2.68 8.77
N GLU A 66 12.69 1.76 8.85
CA GLU A 66 13.38 1.19 7.69
C GLU A 66 12.46 0.47 6.68
N ASP A 67 11.27 0.07 7.11
CA ASP A 67 10.26 -0.62 6.31
C ASP A 67 9.25 0.32 5.62
N ILE A 68 9.38 1.64 5.79
CA ILE A 68 8.52 2.66 5.15
C ILE A 68 9.39 3.74 4.50
N ASN A 69 9.21 3.97 3.21
CA ASN A 69 9.88 5.06 2.51
C ASN A 69 8.95 5.77 1.53
N LEU A 70 9.03 7.10 1.52
CA LEU A 70 8.53 7.91 0.43
C LEU A 70 9.45 7.78 -0.78
N LEU A 71 8.87 7.49 -1.94
CA LEU A 71 9.60 7.39 -3.21
C LEU A 71 9.63 8.73 -3.96
N TRP A 72 8.61 9.56 -3.76
CA TRP A 72 8.48 10.88 -4.39
C TRP A 72 7.47 11.73 -3.61
N VAL A 73 7.55 13.05 -3.81
CA VAL A 73 6.57 14.02 -3.30
C VAL A 73 6.31 15.06 -4.38
N ARG A 74 5.05 15.47 -4.53
CA ARG A 74 4.62 16.48 -5.52
C ARG A 74 3.48 17.33 -4.97
N ARG A 75 3.56 18.65 -5.19
CA ARG A 75 2.43 19.55 -4.99
C ARG A 75 1.34 19.27 -6.03
N VAL A 76 0.11 19.11 -5.57
CA VAL A 76 -1.05 18.80 -6.40
C VAL A 76 -2.10 19.90 -6.29
N SER A 77 -3.08 19.87 -7.18
CA SER A 77 -4.25 20.75 -7.08
C SER A 77 -5.04 20.45 -5.81
N ALA A 78 -5.68 21.47 -5.23
CA ALA A 78 -6.62 21.31 -4.11
C ALA A 78 -7.85 20.44 -4.46
N LYS A 79 -8.07 20.13 -5.74
CA LYS A 79 -9.12 19.19 -6.20
C LYS A 79 -8.68 17.73 -6.18
N PHE A 80 -7.39 17.45 -5.95
CA PHE A 80 -6.89 16.07 -5.91
C PHE A 80 -7.31 15.38 -4.63
N HIS A 81 -7.75 14.12 -4.73
CA HIS A 81 -8.00 13.28 -3.58
C HIS A 81 -7.49 11.87 -3.86
N ALA A 82 -6.49 11.40 -3.10
CA ALA A 82 -5.80 10.13 -3.38
C ALA A 82 -6.75 8.94 -3.61
N ARG A 83 -7.84 8.84 -2.83
CA ARG A 83 -8.85 7.79 -2.98
C ARG A 83 -9.79 7.98 -4.17
N TYR A 84 -10.31 9.19 -4.40
CA TYR A 84 -11.41 9.42 -5.34
C TYR A 84 -10.93 9.81 -6.73
N SER A 85 -9.73 10.38 -6.84
CA SER A 85 -9.08 10.65 -8.12
C SER A 85 -8.44 9.40 -8.75
N ALA A 86 -8.29 8.30 -7.99
CA ALA A 86 -7.74 7.06 -8.50
C ALA A 86 -8.74 6.30 -9.38
N ILE A 87 -8.33 6.02 -10.63
CA ILE A 87 -9.16 5.34 -11.65
C ILE A 87 -9.16 3.82 -11.44
N SER A 88 -8.03 3.25 -11.02
CA SER A 88 -7.89 1.82 -10.78
C SER A 88 -6.88 1.56 -9.66
N ARG A 89 -6.85 0.32 -9.15
CA ARG A 89 -5.81 -0.20 -8.28
C ARG A 89 -5.32 -1.52 -8.85
N SER A 90 -4.05 -1.83 -8.64
CA SER A 90 -3.44 -3.09 -9.08
C SER A 90 -2.79 -3.78 -7.90
N TYR A 91 -2.98 -5.08 -7.81
CA TYR A 91 -2.41 -5.94 -6.77
C TYR A 91 -1.54 -7.00 -7.43
N ARG A 92 -0.46 -7.39 -6.75
CA ARG A 92 0.39 -8.51 -7.13
C ARG A 92 0.46 -9.48 -5.96
N TYR A 93 0.10 -10.73 -6.23
CA TYR A 93 0.31 -11.82 -5.30
C TYR A 93 1.48 -12.67 -5.80
N THR A 94 2.46 -12.96 -4.95
CA THR A 94 3.65 -13.71 -5.33
C THR A 94 3.63 -15.09 -4.66
N ILE A 95 3.65 -16.14 -5.47
CA ILE A 95 3.69 -17.53 -5.01
C ILE A 95 5.08 -18.09 -5.28
N LEU A 96 5.72 -18.62 -4.24
CA LEU A 96 6.96 -19.40 -4.36
C LEU A 96 6.60 -20.88 -4.42
N ASN A 97 6.54 -21.44 -5.63
CA ASN A 97 6.20 -22.84 -5.83
C ASN A 97 7.46 -23.71 -5.95
N ARG A 98 7.86 -24.36 -4.86
CA ARG A 98 9.02 -25.28 -4.82
C ARG A 98 8.99 -26.15 -3.54
N PRO A 99 9.78 -27.24 -3.47
CA PRO A 99 9.72 -28.17 -2.34
C PRO A 99 10.09 -27.62 -0.96
N VAL A 100 10.90 -26.55 -0.91
CA VAL A 100 11.44 -26.01 0.35
C VAL A 100 11.20 -24.51 0.44
N ARG A 101 10.82 -24.03 1.62
CA ARG A 101 10.65 -22.60 1.91
C ARG A 101 11.93 -21.78 1.62
N SER A 102 11.79 -20.47 1.44
CA SER A 102 12.93 -19.55 1.34
C SER A 102 13.10 -18.76 2.63
N ALA A 103 14.31 -18.68 3.17
CA ALA A 103 14.60 -17.82 4.31
C ALA A 103 14.58 -16.32 3.93
N LEU A 104 14.95 -16.00 2.68
CA LEU A 104 15.14 -14.62 2.19
C LEU A 104 13.82 -13.90 1.93
N VAL A 105 12.85 -14.59 1.33
CA VAL A 105 11.57 -13.99 0.92
C VAL A 105 10.38 -14.47 1.74
N ARG A 106 10.62 -15.08 2.92
CA ARG A 106 9.59 -15.72 3.76
C ARG A 106 8.39 -14.83 4.09
N ASN A 107 8.58 -13.51 4.15
CA ASN A 107 7.54 -12.54 4.46
C ASN A 107 6.95 -11.87 3.20
N GLN A 108 7.45 -12.19 2.00
CA GLN A 108 7.07 -11.51 0.74
C GLN A 108 6.30 -12.41 -0.23
N VAL A 109 6.24 -13.71 0.05
CA VAL A 109 5.63 -14.72 -0.82
C VAL A 109 4.77 -15.69 -0.04
N TRP A 110 3.76 -16.24 -0.71
CA TRP A 110 3.13 -17.46 -0.24
C TRP A 110 3.91 -18.66 -0.75
N TRP A 111 4.45 -19.46 0.17
CA TRP A 111 5.14 -20.70 -0.20
C TRP A 111 4.13 -21.83 -0.38
N VAL A 112 4.17 -22.48 -1.55
CA VAL A 112 3.35 -23.65 -1.88
C VAL A 112 4.29 -24.79 -2.27
N HIS A 113 4.22 -25.90 -1.52
CA HIS A 113 5.05 -27.07 -1.76
C HIS A 113 4.55 -27.88 -2.97
N GLN A 114 3.23 -28.04 -3.08
CA GLN A 114 2.59 -28.87 -4.10
C GLN A 114 2.76 -28.27 -5.48
N PRO A 115 3.02 -29.06 -6.54
CA PRO A 115 3.08 -28.56 -7.90
C PRO A 115 1.80 -27.80 -8.27
N ILE A 116 1.98 -26.63 -8.88
CA ILE A 116 0.89 -25.80 -9.36
C ILE A 116 0.82 -25.89 -10.89
N ASP A 117 -0.38 -26.14 -11.42
CA ASP A 117 -0.66 -26.02 -12.85
C ASP A 117 -1.05 -24.57 -13.17
N HIS A 118 -0.05 -23.78 -13.55
CA HIS A 118 -0.24 -22.35 -13.83
C HIS A 118 -1.06 -22.10 -15.10
N GLU A 119 -1.08 -23.04 -16.06
CA GLU A 119 -1.92 -22.91 -17.27
C GLU A 119 -3.40 -23.06 -16.91
N ARG A 120 -3.74 -24.03 -16.05
CA ARG A 120 -5.11 -24.15 -15.51
C ARG A 120 -5.53 -22.93 -14.71
N MET A 121 -4.64 -22.40 -13.86
CA MET A 121 -4.90 -21.14 -13.14
C MET A 121 -5.15 -19.98 -14.11
N GLN A 122 -4.33 -19.85 -15.14
CA GLN A 122 -4.47 -18.81 -16.16
C GLN A 122 -5.78 -18.93 -16.93
N ASN A 123 -6.19 -20.15 -17.29
CA ASN A 123 -7.47 -20.41 -17.94
C ASN A 123 -8.65 -20.06 -17.03
N ALA A 124 -8.59 -20.42 -15.74
CA ALA A 124 -9.62 -20.06 -14.77
C ALA A 124 -9.71 -18.54 -14.54
N ALA A 125 -8.58 -17.85 -14.44
CA ALA A 125 -8.52 -16.40 -14.20
C ALA A 125 -9.15 -15.58 -15.34
N ARG A 126 -9.19 -16.10 -16.58
CA ARG A 126 -9.85 -15.41 -17.71
C ARG A 126 -11.34 -15.18 -17.45
N TYR A 127 -12.01 -16.05 -16.70
CA TYR A 127 -13.42 -15.87 -16.34
C TYR A 127 -13.66 -14.70 -15.38
N LEU A 128 -12.62 -14.16 -14.74
CA LEU A 128 -12.72 -13.02 -13.82
C LEU A 128 -12.58 -11.67 -14.54
N VAL A 129 -12.25 -11.66 -15.83
CA VAL A 129 -12.09 -10.41 -16.60
C VAL A 129 -13.46 -9.87 -17.00
N GLY A 130 -13.69 -8.58 -16.76
CA GLY A 130 -14.94 -7.90 -17.08
C GLY A 130 -15.71 -7.46 -15.83
N GLU A 131 -16.99 -7.15 -16.02
CA GLU A 131 -17.90 -6.78 -14.95
C GLU A 131 -18.62 -8.02 -14.43
N HIS A 132 -18.46 -8.31 -13.14
CA HIS A 132 -19.03 -9.50 -12.49
C HIS A 132 -19.49 -9.16 -11.08
N ASP A 133 -20.44 -9.95 -10.57
CA ASP A 133 -20.73 -9.98 -9.14
C ASP A 133 -19.64 -10.78 -8.41
N PHE A 134 -18.77 -10.09 -7.69
CA PHE A 134 -17.69 -10.68 -6.89
C PHE A 134 -18.12 -11.09 -5.47
N SER A 135 -19.42 -11.22 -5.18
CA SER A 135 -19.92 -11.59 -3.85
C SER A 135 -19.31 -12.91 -3.32
N ALA A 136 -19.04 -13.88 -4.19
CA ALA A 136 -18.38 -15.14 -3.81
C ALA A 136 -16.91 -14.97 -3.34
N PHE A 137 -16.28 -13.83 -3.66
CA PHE A 137 -14.90 -13.50 -3.30
C PHE A 137 -14.83 -12.43 -2.19
N ARG A 138 -15.98 -12.02 -1.65
CA ARG A 138 -16.06 -11.02 -0.60
C ARG A 138 -15.88 -11.67 0.77
N ALA A 139 -15.03 -11.10 1.62
CA ALA A 139 -14.93 -11.54 3.00
C ALA A 139 -16.27 -11.30 3.73
N ALA A 140 -16.62 -12.18 4.68
CA ALA A 140 -17.88 -12.07 5.43
C ALA A 140 -18.04 -10.74 6.20
N ALA A 141 -16.92 -10.07 6.51
CA ALA A 141 -16.89 -8.79 7.22
C ALA A 141 -16.88 -7.56 6.29
N CYS A 142 -17.13 -7.72 4.99
CA CYS A 142 -17.10 -6.65 4.00
C CYS A 142 -18.49 -6.13 3.62
#